data_AF-A0A9Q9NA19-F1
#
_entry.id   AF-A0A9Q9NA19-F1
#
_cell.length_a   1.000
_cell.length_b   1.000
_cell.length_c   1.000
_cell.angle_alpha   90.00
_cell.angle_beta   90.00
_cell.angle_gamma   90.00
#
_symmetry.space_group_name_H-M   'P 1'
#
loop_
_entity.id
_entity.type
_entity.pdbx_description
1 polymer ?
#
loop_
_entity_poly.entity_id
_entity_poly.type
_entity_poly.pdbx_seq_one_letter_code
_entity_poly.pdbx_strand_id
1 'polypeptide(L)' 'MKTKSNFDFSLLNGRIVEKYSTQFNFAIALGVSERTLSLKLNNKVPWKTTDIKRACKLLEIPIEDVHKYFFNS' A
#
# COMPACT_ATOMS: atom_id res chain seq x y z
N MET A 1 24.94 6.42 -10.21
CA MET A 1 24.13 6.50 -8.97
C MET A 1 23.11 5.37 -9.02
N LYS A 2 23.06 4.49 -8.01
CA LYS A 2 22.35 3.20 -8.06
C LYS A 2 20.85 3.38 -8.37
N THR A 3 20.37 2.72 -9.41
CA THR A 3 18.95 2.59 -9.76
C THR A 3 18.22 1.90 -8.62
N LYS A 4 17.42 2.65 -7.87
CA LYS A 4 16.56 2.08 -6.82
C LYS A 4 15.43 1.35 -7.56
N SER A 5 15.40 0.02 -7.50
CA SER A 5 14.24 -0.76 -7.93
C SER A 5 13.04 -0.30 -7.09
N ASN A 6 12.17 0.50 -7.69
CA ASN A 6 10.95 0.97 -7.04
C ASN A 6 9.92 -0.15 -7.10
N PHE A 7 9.13 -0.31 -6.04
CA PHE A 7 7.99 -1.21 -6.10
C PHE A 7 6.84 -0.56 -6.87
N ASP A 8 6.16 -1.32 -7.72
CA ASP A 8 4.93 -0.87 -8.36
C ASP A 8 3.72 -1.13 -7.46
N PHE A 9 3.14 -0.05 -6.95
CA PHE A 9 1.95 -0.08 -6.10
C PHE A 9 0.65 0.22 -6.87
N SER A 10 0.66 0.18 -8.21
CA SER A 10 -0.53 0.48 -9.03
C SER A 10 -1.69 -0.47 -8.70
N LEU A 11 -1.40 -1.76 -8.52
CA LEU A 11 -2.39 -2.77 -8.14
C LEU A 11 -2.97 -2.51 -6.74
N LEU A 12 -2.10 -2.15 -5.79
CA LEU A 12 -2.50 -1.78 -4.42
C LEU A 12 -3.37 -0.52 -4.42
N ASN A 13 -2.99 0.49 -5.20
CA ASN A 13 -3.75 1.72 -5.33
C ASN A 13 -5.14 1.48 -5.96
N GLY A 14 -5.22 0.64 -6.98
CA GLY A 14 -6.50 0.22 -7.57
C GLY A 14 -7.41 -0.43 -6.52
N ARG A 15 -6.88 -1.39 -5.76
CA ARG A 15 -7.64 -2.07 -4.69
C ARG A 15 -8.10 -1.11 -3.58
N ILE A 16 -7.29 -0.11 -3.24
CA ILE A 16 -7.66 0.95 -2.28
C ILE A 16 -8.87 1.73 -2.80
N VAL A 17 -8.85 2.16 -4.07
CA VAL A 17 -9.94 2.91 -4.68
C VAL A 17 -11.21 2.06 -4.78
N GLU A 18 -11.11 0.79 -5.19
CA GLU A 18 -12.24 -0.13 -5.25
C GLU A 18 -12.97 -0.28 -3.91
N LYS A 19 -12.21 -0.38 -2.80
CA LYS A 19 -12.79 -0.71 -1.49
C LYS A 19 -13.11 0.52 -0.61
N TYR A 20 -12.31 1.57 -0.71
CA TYR A 20 -12.40 2.75 0.15
C TYR A 20 -12.73 4.03 -0.62
N SER A 21 -12.89 3.95 -1.95
CA SER A 21 -13.13 5.07 -2.89
C SER A 21 -11.97 6.05 -3.04
N THR A 22 -11.28 6.41 -1.95
CA THR A 22 -10.16 7.35 -1.95
C THR A 22 -9.00 6.86 -1.09
N GLN A 23 -7.78 7.35 -1.38
CA GLN A 23 -6.62 7.12 -0.53
C GLN A 23 -6.81 7.74 0.87
N PHE A 24 -7.47 8.89 0.96
CA PHE A 24 -7.78 9.55 2.24
C PHE A 24 -8.58 8.63 3.18
N ASN A 25 -9.67 8.04 2.68
CA ASN A 25 -10.51 7.13 3.49
C ASN A 25 -9.73 5.90 3.96
N PHE A 26 -8.90 5.34 3.07
CA PHE A 26 -8.05 4.22 3.45
C PHE A 26 -6.97 4.60 4.46
N ALA A 27 -6.38 5.78 4.36
CA ALA A 27 -5.39 6.27 5.34
C ALA A 27 -5.98 6.34 6.75
N ILE A 28 -7.23 6.82 6.88
CA ILE A 28 -7.97 6.85 8.15
C ILE A 28 -8.14 5.42 8.69
N ALA A 29 -8.60 4.47 7.87
CA ALA A 29 -8.78 3.08 8.28
C ALA A 29 -7.47 2.38 8.68
N LEU A 30 -6.39 2.66 7.94
CA LEU A 30 -5.04 2.17 8.20
C LEU A 30 -4.43 2.80 9.47
N GLY A 31 -4.95 3.94 9.92
CA GLY A 31 -4.48 4.65 11.11
C GLY A 31 -3.24 5.50 10.86
N VAL A 32 -3.11 6.06 9.65
CA VAL A 32 -2.00 6.93 9.25
C VAL A 32 -2.51 8.21 8.60
N SER A 33 -1.66 9.23 8.50
CA SER A 33 -2.01 10.41 7.70
C SER A 33 -2.06 10.08 6.20
N GLU A 34 -2.89 10.80 5.44
CA GLU A 34 -2.92 10.67 3.98
C GLU A 34 -1.53 10.92 3.35
N ARG A 35 -0.79 11.89 3.88
CA ARG A 35 0.61 12.15 3.48
C ARG A 35 1.50 10.92 3.68
N THR A 36 1.38 10.23 4.81
CA THR A 36 2.15 9.00 5.09
C THR A 36 1.81 7.90 4.09
N LEU A 37 0.53 7.71 3.76
CA LEU A 37 0.10 6.73 2.75
C LEU A 37 0.65 7.10 1.37
N SER A 38 0.53 8.36 0.95
CA SER A 38 1.07 8.85 -0.32
C SER A 38 2.58 8.61 -0.43
N LEU A 39 3.35 8.92 0.63
CA LEU A 39 4.79 8.65 0.65
C LEU A 39 5.12 7.15 0.54
N LYS A 40 4.28 6.27 1.10
CA LYS A 40 4.42 4.82 0.96
C LYS A 40 4.16 4.35 -0.47
N LEU A 41 3.04 4.77 -1.06
CA LEU A 41 2.66 4.43 -2.44
C LEU A 41 3.62 5.02 -3.49
N ASN A 42 4.37 6.06 -3.15
CA ASN A 42 5.38 6.68 -4.01
C ASN A 42 6.83 6.27 -3.69
N ASN A 43 7.03 5.15 -2.98
CA ASN A 43 8.35 4.61 -2.61
C ASN A 43 9.28 5.57 -1.83
N LYS A 44 8.72 6.63 -1.21
CA LYS A 44 9.48 7.59 -0.40
C LYS A 44 9.66 7.10 1.03
N VAL A 45 8.69 6.32 1.53
CA VAL A 45 8.73 5.68 2.85
C VAL A 45 8.43 4.19 2.69
N PRO A 46 9.22 3.29 3.29
CA PRO A 46 8.95 1.87 3.18
C PRO A 46 7.66 1.46 3.91
N TRP A 47 7.06 0.37 3.44
CA TRP A 47 6.02 -0.32 4.19
C TRP A 47 6.63 -1.10 5.35
N LYS A 48 6.08 -0.94 6.56
CA LYS A 48 6.41 -1.81 7.69
C LYS A 48 5.58 -3.07 7.59
N THR A 49 6.10 -4.21 8.04
CA THR A 49 5.34 -5.48 8.07
C THR A 49 4.02 -5.35 8.82
N THR A 50 3.96 -4.52 9.87
CA THR A 50 2.72 -4.21 10.60
C THR A 50 1.68 -3.51 9.73
N ASP A 51 2.14 -2.57 8.89
CA ASP A 51 1.28 -1.81 7.99
C ASP A 51 0.78 -2.70 6.85
N ILE A 52 1.64 -3.58 6.32
CA ILE A 52 1.26 -4.57 5.29
C ILE A 52 0.17 -5.50 5.85
N LYS A 53 0.39 -6.11 7.03
CA LYS A 53 -0.59 -6.99 7.67
C LYS A 53 -1.94 -6.30 7.87
N ARG A 54 -1.93 -5.05 8.34
CA ARG A 54 -3.16 -4.27 8.54
C ARG A 54 -3.83 -3.91 7.21
N ALA A 55 -3.05 -3.48 6.22
CA ALA A 55 -3.56 -3.17 4.88
C ALA A 55 -4.19 -4.41 4.23
N CYS A 56 -3.56 -5.59 4.31
CA CYS A 56 -4.14 -6.82 3.78
C CYS A 56 -5.46 -7.18 4.44
N LYS A 57 -5.55 -7.05 5.78
CA LYS A 57 -6.81 -7.27 6.50
C LYS A 57 -7.90 -6.30 6.04
N LEU A 58 -7.58 -5.01 5.93
CA LEU A 58 -8.52 -3.95 5.54
C LEU A 58 -8.96 -4.11 4.08
N LEU A 59 -8.03 -4.44 3.18
CA LEU A 59 -8.27 -4.58 1.74
C LEU A 59 -8.77 -5.97 1.32
N GLU A 60 -8.92 -6.89 2.28
CA GLU A 60 -9.23 -8.31 2.04
C GLU A 60 -8.30 -8.91 0.98
N ILE A 61 -6.99 -8.69 1.15
CA ILE A 61 -5.96 -9.29 0.30
C ILE A 61 -5.59 -10.64 0.91
N PRO A 62 -5.77 -11.77 0.19
CA PRO A 62 -5.32 -13.08 0.62
C PRO A 62 -3.81 -13.12 0.84
N ILE A 63 -3.35 -13.98 1.76
CA ILE A 63 -1.93 -14.00 2.13
C ILE A 63 -1.05 -14.46 0.96
N GLU A 64 -1.57 -15.36 0.13
CA GLU A 64 -0.96 -15.84 -1.10
C GLU A 64 -0.73 -14.73 -2.12
N ASP A 65 -1.53 -13.67 -2.11
CA ASP A 65 -1.47 -12.58 -3.09
C ASP A 65 -0.65 -11.37 -2.62
N VAL A 66 -0.18 -11.35 -1.36
CA VAL A 66 0.59 -10.21 -0.79
C VAL A 66 1.76 -9.80 -1.67
N HIS A 67 2.45 -10.77 -2.27
CA HIS A 67 3.57 -10.53 -3.18
C HIS A 67 3.20 -9.65 -4.38
N LYS A 68 2.00 -9.83 -4.94
CA LYS A 68 1.50 -9.07 -6.10
C LYS A 68 1.26 -7.60 -5.75
N TYR A 69 0.87 -7.31 -4.51
CA TYR A 69 0.50 -5.97 -4.06
C TYR A 69 1.66 -5.16 -3.48
N PHE A 70 2.59 -5.81 -2.77
CA PHE A 70 3.62 -5.11 -1.98
C PHE A 70 5.05 -5.34 -2.45
N PHE A 71 5.26 -6.34 -3.32
CA PHE A 71 6.60 -6.78 -3.73
C PHE A 71 6.76 -6.89 -5.25
N ASN A 72 5.85 -6.28 -6.01
CA ASN A 72 5.99 -6.12 -7.46
C ASN A 72 7.03 -5.04 -7.78
N SER A 73 7.90 -5.27 -8.76
CA SER A 73 8.97 -4.33 -9.18
C SER A 73 8.71 -3.74 -10.56
#